data_AF-A0A5M8P2H4-F1
#
_entry.id   AF-A0A5M8P2H4-F1
#
_cell.length_a   1.000
_cell.length_b   1.000
_cell.length_c   1.000
_cell.angle_alpha   90.00
_cell.angle_beta   90.00
_cell.angle_gamma   90.00
#
_symmetry.space_group_name_H-M   'P 1'
#
loop_
_entity.id
_entity.type
_entity.pdbx_description
1 polymer ?
#
loop_
_entity_poly.entity_id
_entity_poly.type
_entity_poly.pdbx_seq_one_letter_code
_entity_poly.pdbx_strand_id
1 'polypeptide(L)'
;MTNTRKSIKERISTATKSQWLRFALVSILYILFTIWDNNYWLLFGLLLIFDIYISKVIPWDGWKNSQIRSLRKIAEWADAIVFALIAVYFINIFIFQNYKIPTSSLEKTLLVGDYLFVSKVNYGPRVPNTPLSFPLTHHTLPIVNTKSYSDWPHWPYKRLEGLSHVKRGDIVVFNYPTGDTVALKVQNPDYYDLITHWTTRERVHSDETTFGKVVYRPVDRRENYVKRCIGMPGDSLQIVDNLTYINGNSFATPGKAQFNYFVETSGNFFTEKQFRKLDVSKDDQQLYNRSSDAETVFEMFGIEPNANGTYNPVYRLPLTAKVVQFLKNSGWLKSIHIEPEMFGGETYPYGYNTGWSRDNFGPLWIPKQGETIVLNEENLAFYSRCIVNYEGNTLHQSGNQIFINGVPANSYTFRQNYYFMMGDNRHNSADSRYWGFVPEDHIVGTPLLIWLSLDKDRSWLDGKIRWSRIFTRVSAQ
;
A
#
# COMPACT_ATOMS: atom_id res chain seq x y z
N MET A 1 50.83 27.03 24.28
CA MET A 1 50.71 25.81 25.10
C MET A 1 50.28 24.67 24.20
N THR A 2 51.18 23.71 23.99
CA THR A 2 51.00 22.53 23.16
C THR A 2 49.87 21.67 23.72
N ASN A 3 48.76 21.60 22.98
CA ASN A 3 47.62 20.78 23.33
C ASN A 3 47.97 19.33 22.99
N THR A 4 48.73 18.65 23.84
CA THR A 4 49.10 17.23 23.65
C THR A 4 47.81 16.43 23.67
N ARG A 5 47.35 15.99 22.49
CA ARG A 5 46.20 15.09 22.38
C ARG A 5 46.52 13.84 23.20
N LYS A 6 45.78 13.63 24.30
CA LYS A 6 45.87 12.42 25.13
C LYS A 6 45.95 11.18 24.25
N SER A 7 46.86 10.27 24.56
CA SER A 7 46.99 9.00 23.84
C SER A 7 45.71 8.16 24.00
N ILE A 8 45.46 7.21 23.09
CA ILE A 8 44.28 6.32 23.18
C ILE A 8 44.26 5.61 24.53
N LYS A 9 45.42 5.14 25.01
CA LYS A 9 45.56 4.48 26.32
C LYS A 9 45.13 5.39 27.48
N GLU A 10 45.54 6.65 27.48
CA GLU A 10 45.15 7.63 28.51
C GLU A 10 43.66 7.95 28.47
N ARG A 11 43.05 7.99 27.29
CA ARG A 11 41.60 8.25 27.14
C ARG A 11 40.78 7.10 27.71
N ILE A 12 41.20 5.86 27.44
CA ILE A 12 40.56 4.66 27.98
C ILE A 12 40.71 4.61 29.51
N SER A 13 41.91 4.86 30.04
CA SER A 13 42.16 4.78 31.49
C SER A 13 41.47 5.90 32.28
N THR A 14 41.20 7.04 31.66
CA THR A 14 40.48 8.16 32.27
C THR A 14 38.98 8.16 32.02
N ALA A 15 38.45 7.16 31.31
CA ALA A 15 37.01 7.03 31.07
C ALA A 15 36.24 6.75 32.38
N THR A 16 35.19 7.52 32.61
CA THR A 16 34.37 7.44 33.83
C THR A 16 33.52 6.16 33.87
N LYS A 17 33.10 5.74 35.07
CA LYS A 17 32.14 4.64 35.25
C LYS A 17 30.84 4.83 34.45
N SER A 18 30.36 6.07 34.38
CA SER A 18 29.16 6.42 33.61
C SER A 18 29.35 6.19 32.10
N GLN A 19 30.52 6.51 31.55
CA GLN A 19 30.83 6.24 30.15
C GLN A 19 30.85 4.73 29.85
N TRP A 20 31.49 3.94 30.71
CA TRP A 20 31.50 2.47 30.58
C TRP A 20 30.10 1.86 30.69
N LEU A 21 29.27 2.35 31.61
CA LEU A 21 27.90 1.86 31.77
C LEU A 21 27.04 2.19 30.54
N ARG A 22 27.14 3.40 29.99
CA ARG A 22 26.45 3.80 28.76
C ARG A 22 26.94 3.01 27.55
N PHE A 23 28.26 2.84 27.42
CA PHE A 23 28.86 2.01 26.38
C PHE A 23 28.34 0.58 26.45
N ALA A 24 28.33 -0.05 27.62
CA ALA A 24 27.83 -1.41 27.82
C ALA A 24 26.35 -1.53 27.44
N LEU A 25 25.50 -0.61 27.93
CA LEU A 25 24.07 -0.62 27.64
C LEU A 25 23.79 -0.48 26.13
N VAL A 26 24.42 0.50 25.47
CA VAL A 26 24.23 0.72 24.03
C VAL A 26 24.80 -0.43 23.21
N SER A 27 25.93 -1.00 23.62
CA SER A 27 26.53 -2.16 22.95
C SER A 27 25.64 -3.41 23.07
N ILE A 28 25.03 -3.66 24.24
CA ILE A 28 24.09 -4.76 24.42
C ILE A 28 22.89 -4.58 23.50
N LEU A 29 22.26 -3.40 23.47
CA LEU A 29 21.14 -3.13 22.58
C LEU A 29 21.53 -3.28 21.10
N TYR A 30 22.71 -2.82 20.72
CA TYR A 30 23.23 -2.93 19.36
C TYR A 30 23.53 -4.38 18.95
N ILE A 31 24.09 -5.19 19.86
CA ILE A 31 24.32 -6.62 19.64
C ILE A 31 22.99 -7.35 19.52
N LEU A 32 22.02 -7.08 20.39
CA LEU A 32 20.67 -7.65 20.29
C LEU A 32 20.01 -7.30 18.95
N PHE A 33 20.13 -6.05 18.51
CA PHE A 33 19.67 -5.63 17.18
C PHE A 33 20.40 -6.37 16.06
N THR A 34 21.72 -6.52 16.16
CA THR A 34 22.54 -7.22 15.15
C THR A 34 22.18 -8.71 15.05
N ILE A 35 21.86 -9.35 16.18
CA ILE A 35 21.37 -10.73 16.24
C ILE A 35 19.99 -10.83 15.60
N TRP A 36 19.07 -9.93 15.94
CA TRP A 36 17.72 -9.91 15.37
C TRP A 36 17.73 -9.62 13.86
N ASP A 37 18.57 -8.68 13.42
CA ASP A 37 18.81 -8.38 12.01
C ASP A 37 19.59 -9.50 11.30
N ASN A 38 20.19 -10.46 12.02
CA ASN A 38 21.02 -11.53 11.48
C ASN A 38 22.06 -11.02 10.44
N ASN A 39 22.75 -9.92 10.77
CA ASN A 39 23.78 -9.31 9.93
C ASN A 39 25.02 -8.95 10.77
N TYR A 40 25.88 -9.94 11.01
CA TYR A 40 27.03 -9.79 11.91
C TYR A 40 28.11 -8.80 11.43
N TRP A 41 28.07 -8.34 10.18
CA TRP A 41 28.91 -7.22 9.73
C TRP A 41 28.65 -5.94 10.52
N LEU A 42 27.44 -5.77 11.06
CA LEU A 42 27.12 -4.65 11.93
C LEU A 42 27.99 -4.65 13.19
N LEU A 43 28.57 -5.77 13.65
CA LEU A 43 29.43 -5.80 14.84
C LEU A 43 30.65 -4.86 14.73
N PHE A 44 31.13 -4.51 13.52
CA PHE A 44 32.17 -3.48 13.35
C PHE A 44 31.72 -2.10 13.86
N GLY A 45 30.42 -1.82 13.89
CA GLY A 45 29.84 -0.64 14.51
C GLY A 45 30.11 -0.53 16.01
N LEU A 46 30.44 -1.63 16.71
CA LEU A 46 30.88 -1.58 18.11
C LEU A 46 32.18 -0.78 18.29
N LEU A 47 33.06 -0.74 17.27
CA LEU A 47 34.24 0.10 17.28
C LEU A 47 33.87 1.58 17.29
N LEU A 48 32.84 1.94 16.51
CA LEU A 48 32.31 3.30 16.47
C LEU A 48 31.64 3.67 17.80
N ILE A 49 30.83 2.77 18.36
CA ILE A 49 30.19 2.96 19.67
C ILE A 49 31.25 3.09 20.76
N PHE A 50 32.30 2.27 20.74
CA PHE A 50 33.43 2.39 21.64
C PHE A 50 34.13 3.74 21.50
N ASP A 51 34.29 4.26 20.28
CA ASP A 51 34.84 5.59 20.08
C ASP A 51 33.94 6.72 20.57
N ILE A 52 32.63 6.61 20.31
CA ILE A 52 31.62 7.58 20.76
C ILE A 52 31.63 7.72 22.29
N TYR A 53 31.83 6.65 23.06
CA TYR A 53 31.75 6.68 24.53
C TYR A 53 33.10 6.68 25.25
N ILE A 54 34.10 5.93 24.75
CA ILE A 54 35.35 5.63 25.44
C ILE A 54 36.56 6.27 24.75
N SER A 55 36.94 5.84 23.54
CA SER A 55 38.23 6.26 22.95
C SER A 55 38.23 7.70 22.43
N LYS A 56 37.08 8.23 22.00
CA LYS A 56 36.89 9.64 21.57
C LYS A 56 37.96 10.13 20.59
N VAL A 57 38.51 9.25 19.76
CA VAL A 57 39.53 9.55 18.74
C VAL A 57 38.93 10.50 17.72
N ILE A 58 37.70 10.22 17.29
CA ILE A 58 36.93 11.13 16.43
C ILE A 58 36.39 12.25 17.33
N PRO A 59 36.58 13.53 16.97
CA PRO A 59 36.11 14.65 17.75
C PRO A 59 34.61 14.91 17.51
N TRP A 60 33.75 13.95 17.88
CA TRP A 60 32.28 14.04 17.76
C TRP A 60 31.72 15.35 18.33
N ASP A 61 32.29 15.79 19.45
CA ASP A 61 31.91 16.98 20.20
C ASP A 61 32.83 18.19 19.90
N GLY A 62 33.70 18.11 18.88
CA GLY A 62 34.75 19.09 18.62
C GLY A 62 34.24 20.51 18.35
N TRP A 63 33.04 20.61 17.76
CA TRP A 63 32.37 21.87 17.48
C TRP A 63 31.98 22.65 18.76
N LYS A 64 31.83 21.96 19.90
CA LYS A 64 31.52 22.61 21.20
C LYS A 64 32.62 23.55 21.66
N ASN A 65 33.85 23.31 21.21
CA ASN A 65 35.03 24.10 21.55
C ASN A 65 35.25 25.31 20.62
N SER A 66 34.35 25.57 19.67
CA SER A 66 34.44 26.74 18.80
C SER A 66 34.31 28.03 19.60
N GLN A 67 35.26 28.95 19.41
CA GLN A 67 35.26 30.29 20.02
C GLN A 67 34.18 31.19 19.41
N ILE A 68 33.68 30.86 18.22
CA ILE A 68 32.66 31.63 17.51
C ILE A 68 31.28 31.16 18.00
N ARG A 69 30.63 32.00 18.81
CA ARG A 69 29.32 31.69 19.43
C ARG A 69 28.24 31.31 18.42
N SER A 70 28.20 31.96 17.25
CA SER A 70 27.23 31.66 16.19
C SER A 70 27.44 30.28 15.59
N LEU A 71 28.68 29.94 15.22
CA LEU A 71 29.02 28.61 14.70
C LEU A 71 28.70 27.50 15.71
N ARG A 72 28.99 27.72 17.00
CA ARG A 72 28.65 26.76 18.04
C ARG A 72 27.13 26.54 18.12
N LYS A 73 26.33 27.61 18.16
CA LYS A 73 24.86 27.51 18.17
C LYS A 73 24.32 26.80 16.92
N ILE A 74 24.86 27.09 15.73
CA ILE A 74 24.45 26.44 14.49
C ILE A 74 24.76 24.94 14.54
N ALA A 75 25.96 24.56 15.02
CA ALA A 75 26.35 23.17 15.17
C ALA A 75 25.50 22.43 16.22
N GLU A 76 25.15 23.08 17.34
CA GLU A 76 24.22 22.52 18.35
C GLU A 76 22.86 22.16 17.72
N TRP A 77 22.28 23.09 16.95
CA TRP A 77 21.02 22.84 16.25
C TRP A 77 21.16 21.78 15.17
N ALA A 78 22.25 21.80 14.39
CA ALA A 78 22.50 20.82 13.34
C ALA A 78 22.63 19.40 13.91
N ASP A 79 23.40 19.23 14.99
CA ASP A 79 23.57 17.94 15.68
C ASP A 79 22.24 17.40 16.20
N ALA A 80 21.43 18.25 16.85
CA ALA A 80 20.11 17.86 17.34
C ALA A 80 19.15 17.45 16.21
N ILE A 81 19.15 18.18 15.09
CA ILE A 81 18.34 17.86 13.91
C ILE A 81 18.79 16.54 13.27
N VAL A 82 20.11 16.34 13.08
CA VAL A 82 20.66 15.11 12.52
C VAL A 82 20.30 13.91 13.38
N PHE A 83 20.46 14.01 14.70
CA PHE A 83 20.06 12.96 15.63
C PHE A 83 18.56 12.65 15.53
N ALA A 84 17.70 13.67 15.55
CA ALA A 84 16.26 13.50 15.42
C ALA A 84 15.87 12.83 14.10
N LEU A 85 16.50 13.23 12.98
CA LEU A 85 16.25 12.64 11.66
C LEU A 85 16.66 11.16 11.60
N ILE A 86 17.82 10.80 12.18
CA ILE A 86 18.27 9.40 12.25
C ILE A 86 17.31 8.57 13.11
N ALA A 87 16.90 9.09 14.27
CA ALA A 87 15.95 8.41 15.15
C ALA A 87 14.60 8.20 14.46
N VAL A 88 14.05 9.24 13.83
CA VAL A 88 12.80 9.16 13.06
C VAL A 88 12.92 8.20 11.88
N TYR A 89 14.06 8.20 11.17
CA TYR A 89 14.33 7.26 10.09
C TYR A 89 14.29 5.81 10.59
N PHE A 90 14.97 5.50 11.69
CA PHE A 90 14.98 4.17 12.27
C PHE A 90 13.59 3.73 12.76
N ILE A 91 12.87 4.61 13.46
CA ILE A 91 11.49 4.37 13.91
C ILE A 91 10.59 4.07 12.71
N ASN A 92 10.70 4.88 11.65
CA ASN A 92 9.91 4.71 10.43
C ASN A 92 10.23 3.43 9.68
N ILE A 93 11.47 2.94 9.71
CA ILE A 93 11.83 1.68 9.06
C ILE A 93 11.33 0.49 9.86
N PHE A 94 11.62 0.44 11.16
CA PHE A 94 11.50 -0.78 11.95
C PHE A 94 10.27 -0.87 12.84
N ILE A 95 9.67 0.26 13.22
CA ILE A 95 8.63 0.27 14.27
C ILE A 95 7.26 0.60 13.68
N PHE A 96 7.07 1.83 13.22
CA PHE A 96 5.78 2.27 12.70
C PHE A 96 5.94 3.41 11.71
N GLN A 97 4.94 3.63 10.88
CA GLN A 97 4.89 4.80 9.99
C GLN A 97 3.47 5.36 9.92
N ASN A 98 3.37 6.68 9.77
CA ASN A 98 2.10 7.36 9.60
C ASN A 98 1.69 7.38 8.13
N TYR A 99 0.44 7.01 7.84
CA TYR A 99 -0.14 7.04 6.50
C TYR A 99 -1.46 7.80 6.49
N LYS A 100 -1.73 8.53 5.41
CA LYS A 100 -3.02 9.17 5.16
C LYS A 100 -3.82 8.33 4.17
N ILE A 101 -5.12 8.14 4.41
CA ILE A 101 -6.05 7.53 3.47
C ILE A 101 -6.47 8.56 2.41
N PRO A 102 -6.09 8.37 1.13
CA PRO A 102 -6.43 9.31 0.07
C PRO A 102 -7.68 8.91 -0.73
N THR A 103 -8.09 7.64 -0.71
CA THR A 103 -9.17 7.08 -1.54
C THR A 103 -10.22 6.35 -0.71
N SER A 104 -11.44 6.21 -1.25
CA SER A 104 -12.61 5.57 -0.62
C SER A 104 -12.63 4.04 -0.78
N SER A 105 -11.52 3.40 -1.15
CA SER A 105 -11.48 1.94 -1.39
C SER A 105 -11.76 1.08 -0.14
N LEU A 106 -11.54 1.62 1.06
CA LEU A 106 -11.87 1.00 2.35
C LEU A 106 -12.94 1.78 3.11
N GLU A 107 -13.73 2.60 2.41
CA GLU A 107 -14.76 3.47 2.99
C GLU A 107 -15.67 2.68 3.95
N LYS A 108 -16.19 3.37 4.99
CA LYS A 108 -16.83 2.82 6.21
C LYS A 108 -15.91 2.12 7.19
N THR A 109 -14.88 1.42 6.74
CA THR A 109 -13.84 0.87 7.62
C THR A 109 -12.79 1.94 7.92
N LEU A 110 -12.11 2.42 6.88
CA LEU A 110 -11.17 3.53 6.91
C LEU A 110 -11.65 4.61 5.93
N LEU A 111 -11.88 5.82 6.45
CA LEU A 111 -12.46 6.91 5.66
C LEU A 111 -11.36 7.74 5.01
N VAL A 112 -11.67 8.36 3.86
CA VAL A 112 -10.82 9.40 3.27
C VAL A 112 -10.52 10.48 4.32
N GLY A 113 -9.24 10.80 4.48
CA GLY A 113 -8.74 11.74 5.48
C GLY A 113 -8.46 11.15 6.87
N ASP A 114 -8.62 9.84 7.06
CA ASP A 114 -8.03 9.14 8.20
C ASP A 114 -6.50 9.11 8.10
N TYR A 115 -5.84 9.35 9.22
CA TYR A 115 -4.40 9.21 9.41
C TYR A 115 -4.15 8.03 10.34
N LEU A 116 -3.45 7.04 9.81
CA LEU A 116 -3.22 5.75 10.42
C LEU A 116 -1.83 5.71 11.06
N PHE A 117 -1.76 5.08 12.22
CA PHE A 117 -0.52 4.57 12.78
C PHE A 117 -0.36 3.11 12.34
N VAL A 118 0.59 2.84 11.46
CA VAL A 118 0.80 1.51 10.87
C VAL A 118 1.99 0.85 11.53
N SER A 119 1.74 -0.27 12.20
CA SER A 119 2.78 -1.08 12.83
C SER A 119 3.48 -1.95 11.80
N LYS A 120 4.81 -1.84 11.75
CA LYS A 120 5.69 -2.71 10.98
C LYS A 120 6.15 -3.90 11.80
N VAL A 121 6.15 -3.78 13.13
CA VAL A 121 6.55 -4.85 14.07
C VAL A 121 5.57 -6.03 14.04
N ASN A 122 4.28 -5.77 13.82
CA ASN A 122 3.25 -6.82 13.85
C ASN A 122 3.49 -7.94 12.85
N TYR A 123 3.88 -7.62 11.62
CA TYR A 123 4.20 -8.60 10.59
C TYR A 123 5.72 -8.73 10.38
N GLY A 124 6.52 -8.15 11.26
CA GLY A 124 7.97 -8.13 11.11
C GLY A 124 8.44 -7.02 10.17
N PRO A 125 9.33 -6.11 10.60
CA PRO A 125 9.81 -5.05 9.74
C PRO A 125 10.72 -5.60 8.65
N ARG A 126 10.69 -4.92 7.50
CA ARG A 126 11.56 -5.24 6.37
C ARG A 126 12.87 -4.49 6.50
N VAL A 127 13.96 -5.19 6.21
CA VAL A 127 15.25 -4.55 5.95
C VAL A 127 15.11 -3.78 4.62
N PRO A 128 15.48 -2.50 4.55
CA PRO A 128 15.30 -1.70 3.35
C PRO A 128 16.16 -2.25 2.20
N ASN A 129 15.54 -2.49 1.04
CA ASN A 129 16.27 -2.86 -0.18
C ASN A 129 17.18 -1.71 -0.65
N THR A 130 16.78 -0.47 -0.36
CA THR A 130 17.53 0.75 -0.69
C THR A 130 17.96 1.48 0.59
N PRO A 131 19.04 1.01 1.26
CA PRO A 131 19.48 1.56 2.55
C PRO A 131 19.94 3.02 2.46
N LEU A 132 20.41 3.46 1.30
CA LEU A 132 20.78 4.85 1.04
C LEU A 132 19.60 5.60 0.42
N SER A 133 18.82 6.25 1.28
CA SER A 133 17.70 7.08 0.87
C SER A 133 17.54 8.31 1.73
N PHE A 134 16.97 9.36 1.16
CA PHE A 134 16.73 10.60 1.87
C PHE A 134 15.55 10.42 2.85
N PRO A 135 15.75 10.70 4.15
CA PRO A 135 14.70 10.54 5.14
C PRO A 135 13.44 11.32 4.77
N LEU A 136 12.27 10.80 5.17
CA LEU A 136 10.97 11.45 5.02
C LEU A 136 10.47 11.63 3.58
N THR A 137 11.23 11.19 2.58
CA THR A 137 10.82 11.19 1.17
C THR A 137 10.60 9.75 0.70
N HIS A 138 9.64 9.56 -0.20
CA HIS A 138 9.24 8.23 -0.64
C HIS A 138 10.14 7.75 -1.79
N HIS A 139 9.87 8.20 -3.02
CA HIS A 139 10.63 7.84 -4.23
C HIS A 139 11.30 9.02 -4.94
N THR A 140 10.85 10.26 -4.69
CA THR A 140 11.31 11.47 -5.37
C THR A 140 11.58 12.59 -4.37
N LEU A 141 12.67 13.34 -4.58
CA LEU A 141 12.97 14.52 -3.79
C LEU A 141 12.01 15.66 -4.15
N PRO A 142 11.44 16.36 -3.16
CA PRO A 142 10.66 17.56 -3.43
C PRO A 142 11.55 18.60 -4.13
N ILE A 143 10.96 19.42 -5.00
CA ILE A 143 11.60 20.53 -5.76
C ILE A 143 12.41 20.07 -6.98
N VAL A 144 13.38 19.18 -6.81
CA VAL A 144 14.29 18.80 -7.92
C VAL A 144 13.77 17.65 -8.79
N ASN A 145 12.67 16.99 -8.38
CA ASN A 145 12.02 15.90 -9.12
C ASN A 145 12.96 14.73 -9.52
N THR A 146 14.04 14.53 -8.77
CA THR A 146 14.98 13.41 -8.95
C THR A 146 14.71 12.30 -7.93
N LYS A 147 15.28 11.11 -8.15
CA LYS A 147 15.17 9.97 -7.21
C LYS A 147 15.62 10.38 -5.80
N SER A 148 14.86 9.97 -4.78
CA SER A 148 15.23 10.18 -3.37
C SER A 148 16.12 9.09 -2.79
N TYR A 149 16.54 8.12 -3.59
CA TYR A 149 17.32 6.96 -3.17
C TYR A 149 18.42 6.65 -4.19
N SER A 150 19.45 5.95 -3.72
CA SER A 150 20.48 5.40 -4.58
C SER A 150 20.10 3.98 -5.02
N ASP A 151 20.41 3.65 -6.28
CA ASP A 151 20.26 2.28 -6.79
C ASP A 151 21.36 1.34 -6.25
N TRP A 152 22.44 1.89 -5.68
CA TRP A 152 23.52 1.13 -5.04
C TRP A 152 23.91 1.74 -3.67
N PRO A 153 24.13 0.92 -2.63
CA PRO A 153 23.98 -0.53 -2.59
C PRO A 153 22.50 -0.94 -2.58
N HIS A 154 22.20 -2.10 -3.15
CA HIS A 154 20.88 -2.73 -3.13
C HIS A 154 20.94 -4.03 -2.34
N TRP A 155 20.00 -4.24 -1.42
CA TRP A 155 19.95 -5.43 -0.60
C TRP A 155 18.79 -6.35 -1.00
N PRO A 156 18.98 -7.68 -0.96
CA PRO A 156 17.90 -8.63 -1.20
C PRO A 156 16.82 -8.48 -0.13
N TYR A 157 15.59 -8.89 -0.46
CA TYR A 157 14.50 -8.88 0.49
C TYR A 157 14.85 -9.70 1.74
N LYS A 158 14.61 -9.09 2.88
CA LYS A 158 14.71 -9.72 4.19
C LYS A 158 13.68 -9.10 5.12
N ARG A 159 12.88 -9.96 5.73
CA ARG A 159 11.92 -9.59 6.77
C ARG A 159 12.42 -10.16 8.09
N LEU A 160 12.40 -9.32 9.12
CA LEU A 160 12.73 -9.73 10.48
C LEU A 160 11.51 -10.37 11.12
N GLU A 161 11.71 -11.21 12.13
CA GLU A 161 10.59 -11.86 12.81
C GLU A 161 9.64 -10.83 13.43
N GLY A 162 8.34 -11.05 13.20
CA GLY A 162 7.26 -10.21 13.69
C GLY A 162 6.59 -10.75 14.95
N LEU A 163 5.67 -9.96 15.51
CA LEU A 163 4.83 -10.43 16.63
C LEU A 163 3.71 -11.39 16.18
N SER A 164 3.43 -11.41 14.88
CA SER A 164 2.35 -12.18 14.25
C SER A 164 2.61 -12.29 12.74
N HIS A 165 1.71 -12.96 12.03
CA HIS A 165 1.69 -13.02 10.57
C HIS A 165 0.38 -12.43 10.04
N VAL A 166 0.33 -12.13 8.74
CA VAL A 166 -0.89 -11.69 8.07
C VAL A 166 -1.97 -12.75 8.27
N LYS A 167 -3.20 -12.31 8.58
CA LYS A 167 -4.37 -13.17 8.70
C LYS A 167 -5.46 -12.71 7.75
N ARG A 168 -6.32 -13.64 7.37
CA ARG A 168 -7.55 -13.33 6.63
C ARG A 168 -8.39 -12.35 7.44
N GLY A 169 -8.91 -11.32 6.78
CA GLY A 169 -9.68 -10.25 7.40
C GLY A 169 -8.83 -9.08 7.90
N ASP A 170 -7.52 -9.21 7.99
CA ASP A 170 -6.65 -8.10 8.40
C ASP A 170 -6.70 -6.96 7.38
N ILE A 171 -6.63 -5.72 7.87
CA ILE A 171 -6.30 -4.58 7.01
C ILE A 171 -4.78 -4.53 6.89
N VAL A 172 -4.28 -4.52 5.66
CA VAL A 172 -2.86 -4.63 5.37
C VAL A 172 -2.42 -3.45 4.52
N VAL A 173 -1.33 -2.81 4.93
CA VAL A 173 -0.60 -1.84 4.12
C VAL A 173 0.49 -2.59 3.36
N PHE A 174 0.58 -2.36 2.06
CA PHE A 174 1.55 -3.01 1.19
C PHE A 174 1.99 -2.08 0.06
N ASN A 175 3.12 -2.38 -0.56
CA ASN A 175 3.61 -1.68 -1.74
C ASN A 175 2.81 -2.09 -2.99
N TYR A 176 2.51 -1.15 -3.88
CA TYR A 176 1.70 -1.38 -5.07
C TYR A 176 2.35 -2.42 -5.99
N PRO A 177 1.70 -3.57 -6.30
CA PRO A 177 2.37 -4.66 -7.01
C PRO A 177 2.75 -4.33 -8.46
N THR A 178 1.98 -3.49 -9.15
CA THR A 178 2.26 -3.03 -10.53
C THR A 178 2.97 -1.67 -10.59
N GLY A 179 3.34 -1.09 -9.45
CA GLY A 179 4.17 0.11 -9.36
C GLY A 179 5.67 -0.13 -9.61
N ASP A 180 6.05 -1.29 -10.14
CA ASP A 180 7.44 -1.67 -10.41
C ASP A 180 8.01 -1.01 -11.66
N THR A 181 7.16 -0.73 -12.65
CA THR A 181 7.48 -0.02 -13.88
C THR A 181 6.56 1.20 -14.02
N VAL A 182 7.12 2.38 -14.28
CA VAL A 182 6.35 3.63 -14.30
C VAL A 182 6.78 4.51 -15.46
N ALA A 183 5.81 4.97 -16.25
CA ALA A 183 5.99 6.05 -17.22
C ALA A 183 5.79 7.41 -16.51
N LEU A 184 6.84 8.22 -16.40
CA LEU A 184 6.84 9.35 -15.45
C LEU A 184 5.77 10.42 -15.71
N LYS A 185 5.33 10.61 -16.97
CA LYS A 185 4.27 11.59 -17.32
C LYS A 185 2.85 10.99 -17.30
N VAL A 186 2.72 9.66 -17.35
CA VAL A 186 1.43 8.96 -17.35
C VAL A 186 1.51 7.81 -16.33
N GLN A 187 1.11 8.11 -15.09
CA GLN A 187 1.16 7.15 -13.97
C GLN A 187 -0.20 6.57 -13.59
N ASN A 188 -1.28 7.11 -14.18
CA ASN A 188 -2.64 6.57 -14.08
C ASN A 188 -3.27 6.65 -15.47
N PRO A 189 -3.68 5.53 -16.09
CA PRO A 189 -3.59 4.15 -15.59
C PRO A 189 -2.14 3.69 -15.35
N ASP A 190 -1.95 2.57 -14.64
CA ASP A 190 -0.61 2.04 -14.41
C ASP A 190 0.03 1.50 -15.71
N TYR A 191 1.33 1.23 -15.67
CA TYR A 191 2.10 0.88 -16.86
C TYR A 191 1.55 -0.34 -17.62
N TYR A 192 1.04 -1.36 -16.92
CA TYR A 192 0.58 -2.59 -17.56
C TYR A 192 -0.78 -2.40 -18.21
N ASP A 193 -1.68 -1.69 -17.54
CA ASP A 193 -2.95 -1.28 -18.13
C ASP A 193 -2.71 -0.37 -19.36
N LEU A 194 -1.78 0.59 -19.25
CA LEU A 194 -1.40 1.49 -20.34
C LEU A 194 -0.96 0.75 -21.61
N ILE A 195 -0.05 -0.23 -21.48
CA ILE A 195 0.48 -0.97 -22.65
C ILE A 195 -0.45 -2.09 -23.15
N THR A 196 -1.52 -2.38 -22.42
CA THR A 196 -2.46 -3.45 -22.79
C THR A 196 -3.70 -2.85 -23.46
N HIS A 197 -4.25 -1.75 -22.93
CA HIS A 197 -5.54 -1.23 -23.38
C HIS A 197 -5.46 0.08 -24.16
N TRP A 198 -4.40 0.87 -23.97
CA TRP A 198 -4.36 2.24 -24.49
C TRP A 198 -3.34 2.45 -25.60
N THR A 199 -2.25 1.68 -25.61
CA THR A 199 -1.15 1.81 -26.56
C THR A 199 -0.25 0.56 -26.51
N THR A 200 0.82 0.51 -27.30
CA THR A 200 1.81 -0.57 -27.25
C THR A 200 3.01 -0.23 -26.38
N ARG A 201 3.72 -1.27 -25.92
CA ARG A 201 5.00 -1.15 -25.20
C ARG A 201 6.01 -0.33 -26.02
N GLU A 202 6.14 -0.60 -27.31
CA GLU A 202 7.11 0.05 -28.19
C GLU A 202 6.89 1.57 -28.18
N ARG A 203 5.64 2.01 -28.31
CA ARG A 203 5.29 3.43 -28.30
C ARG A 203 5.60 4.09 -26.95
N VAL A 204 5.27 3.44 -25.83
CA VAL A 204 5.57 3.99 -24.49
C VAL A 204 7.07 4.17 -24.27
N HIS A 205 7.89 3.25 -24.79
CA HIS A 205 9.34 3.33 -24.67
C HIS A 205 10.00 4.28 -25.69
N SER A 206 9.41 4.48 -26.87
CA SER A 206 9.97 5.36 -27.90
C SER A 206 9.54 6.83 -27.77
N ASP A 207 8.34 7.11 -27.22
CA ASP A 207 7.76 8.45 -27.11
C ASP A 207 7.92 9.01 -25.68
N GLU A 208 9.16 9.34 -25.30
CA GLU A 208 9.46 9.99 -24.02
C GLU A 208 8.78 11.37 -23.90
N THR A 209 8.45 12.02 -25.02
CA THR A 209 7.74 13.30 -25.00
C THR A 209 6.34 13.19 -24.42
N THR A 210 5.60 12.15 -24.78
CA THR A 210 4.24 11.91 -24.28
C THR A 210 4.25 11.19 -22.93
N PHE A 211 5.00 10.10 -22.81
CA PHE A 211 4.91 9.20 -21.65
C PHE A 211 5.95 9.47 -20.57
N GLY A 212 6.99 10.25 -20.90
CA GLY A 212 8.15 10.44 -20.03
C GLY A 212 9.04 9.20 -20.00
N LYS A 213 10.18 9.32 -19.31
CA LYS A 213 11.10 8.20 -19.14
C LYS A 213 10.42 7.06 -18.39
N VAL A 214 10.57 5.83 -18.91
CA VAL A 214 10.18 4.62 -18.18
C VAL A 214 11.22 4.33 -17.11
N VAL A 215 10.78 4.23 -15.85
CA VAL A 215 11.65 3.95 -14.71
C VAL A 215 11.19 2.71 -13.96
N TYR A 216 12.14 2.04 -13.31
CA TYR A 216 11.89 0.87 -12.48
C TYR A 216 12.07 1.23 -11.01
N ARG A 217 11.17 0.74 -10.16
CA ARG A 217 11.16 1.05 -8.71
C ARG A 217 11.35 -0.22 -7.87
N PRO A 218 12.31 -0.22 -6.92
CA PRO A 218 12.42 -1.29 -5.95
C PRO A 218 11.18 -1.29 -5.05
N VAL A 219 10.87 -2.45 -4.47
CA VAL A 219 9.60 -2.68 -3.73
C VAL A 219 9.38 -1.64 -2.64
N ASP A 220 10.41 -1.31 -1.86
CA ASP A 220 10.36 -0.32 -0.78
C ASP A 220 10.17 1.14 -1.24
N ARG A 221 10.20 1.40 -2.55
CA ARG A 221 9.98 2.72 -3.19
C ARG A 221 8.73 2.80 -4.05
N ARG A 222 7.86 1.78 -4.00
CA ARG A 222 6.55 1.81 -4.67
C ARG A 222 5.49 2.42 -3.77
N GLU A 223 4.46 2.99 -4.37
CA GLU A 223 3.29 3.56 -3.70
C GLU A 223 2.72 2.59 -2.66
N ASN A 224 2.19 3.12 -1.55
CA ASN A 224 1.55 2.28 -0.54
C ASN A 224 0.05 2.22 -0.79
N TYR A 225 -0.49 1.00 -0.74
CA TYR A 225 -1.91 0.73 -0.77
C TYR A 225 -2.32 0.10 0.55
N VAL A 226 -3.60 0.25 0.89
CA VAL A 226 -4.21 -0.40 2.03
C VAL A 226 -5.50 -1.08 1.60
N LYS A 227 -5.66 -2.35 1.96
CA LYS A 227 -6.81 -3.21 1.60
C LYS A 227 -7.01 -4.27 2.67
N ARG A 228 -8.09 -5.02 2.58
CA ARG A 228 -8.34 -6.20 3.43
C ARG A 228 -7.73 -7.44 2.80
N CYS A 229 -7.04 -8.25 3.58
CA CYS A 229 -6.55 -9.56 3.17
C CYS A 229 -7.72 -10.54 3.08
N ILE A 230 -8.13 -10.91 1.88
CA ILE A 230 -9.24 -11.85 1.65
C ILE A 230 -8.73 -13.25 1.35
N GLY A 231 -7.68 -13.39 0.56
CA GLY A 231 -7.10 -14.69 0.21
C GLY A 231 -5.70 -14.87 0.80
N MET A 232 -5.46 -16.04 1.39
CA MET A 232 -4.21 -16.45 2.02
C MET A 232 -3.41 -17.36 1.08
N PRO A 233 -2.09 -17.51 1.30
CA PRO A 233 -1.27 -18.45 0.53
C PRO A 233 -1.85 -19.87 0.56
N GLY A 234 -2.09 -20.45 -0.62
CA GLY A 234 -2.59 -21.80 -0.81
C GLY A 234 -4.12 -21.91 -0.92
N ASP A 235 -4.86 -20.82 -0.73
CA ASP A 235 -6.31 -20.81 -0.95
C ASP A 235 -6.67 -20.84 -2.43
N SER A 236 -7.84 -21.40 -2.73
CA SER A 236 -8.60 -21.10 -3.95
C SER A 236 -9.66 -20.06 -3.65
N LEU A 237 -9.58 -18.89 -4.30
CA LEU A 237 -10.54 -17.80 -4.16
C LEU A 237 -11.49 -17.76 -5.37
N GLN A 238 -12.77 -17.57 -5.10
CA GLN A 238 -13.79 -17.36 -6.12
C GLN A 238 -14.75 -16.25 -5.67
N ILE A 239 -15.32 -15.52 -6.62
CA ILE A 239 -16.42 -14.58 -6.40
C ILE A 239 -17.54 -14.97 -7.36
N VAL A 240 -18.75 -15.12 -6.83
CA VAL A 240 -19.97 -15.39 -7.61
C VAL A 240 -21.05 -14.44 -7.13
N ASP A 241 -21.63 -13.66 -8.04
CA ASP A 241 -22.65 -12.66 -7.74
C ASP A 241 -22.29 -11.78 -6.51
N ASN A 242 -21.08 -11.22 -6.52
CA ASN A 242 -20.53 -10.39 -5.45
C ASN A 242 -20.24 -11.11 -4.11
N LEU A 243 -20.52 -12.41 -3.99
CA LEU A 243 -20.22 -13.22 -2.82
C LEU A 243 -18.86 -13.90 -2.96
N THR A 244 -18.03 -13.80 -1.92
CA THR A 244 -16.68 -14.38 -1.93
C THR A 244 -16.71 -15.80 -1.36
N TYR A 245 -16.01 -16.73 -2.00
CA TYR A 245 -15.81 -18.10 -1.58
C TYR A 245 -14.31 -18.39 -1.46
N ILE A 246 -13.94 -19.10 -0.39
CA ILE A 246 -12.58 -19.55 -0.13
C ILE A 246 -12.59 -21.06 0.03
N ASN A 247 -11.85 -21.77 -0.81
CA ASN A 247 -11.81 -23.23 -0.83
C ASN A 247 -13.22 -23.84 -0.91
N GLY A 248 -14.09 -23.24 -1.73
CA GLY A 248 -15.50 -23.63 -1.90
C GLY A 248 -16.46 -23.18 -0.79
N ASN A 249 -15.97 -22.65 0.33
CA ASN A 249 -16.80 -22.20 1.44
C ASN A 249 -17.13 -20.71 1.34
N SER A 250 -18.38 -20.33 1.56
CA SER A 250 -18.80 -18.92 1.59
C SER A 250 -18.04 -18.15 2.67
N PHE A 251 -17.41 -17.05 2.28
CA PHE A 251 -16.74 -16.11 3.17
C PHE A 251 -17.64 -14.89 3.37
N ALA A 252 -17.98 -14.61 4.64
CA ALA A 252 -18.89 -13.52 4.96
C ALA A 252 -18.32 -12.17 4.51
N THR A 253 -19.10 -11.44 3.72
CA THR A 253 -18.77 -10.06 3.36
C THR A 253 -18.69 -9.22 4.64
N PRO A 254 -17.60 -8.46 4.87
CA PRO A 254 -17.52 -7.57 6.03
C PRO A 254 -18.74 -6.67 6.12
N GLY A 255 -19.32 -6.48 7.32
CA GLY A 255 -20.58 -5.75 7.48
C GLY A 255 -20.54 -4.30 7.00
N LYS A 256 -19.34 -3.75 6.81
CA LYS A 256 -19.09 -2.41 6.28
C LYS A 256 -18.80 -2.35 4.78
N ALA A 257 -18.82 -3.48 4.08
CA ALA A 257 -18.59 -3.47 2.64
C ALA A 257 -19.67 -2.69 1.89
N GLN A 258 -19.28 -2.05 0.81
CA GLN A 258 -20.15 -1.26 -0.06
C GLN A 258 -20.13 -1.77 -1.50
N PHE A 259 -21.28 -1.67 -2.15
CA PHE A 259 -21.48 -1.88 -3.58
C PHE A 259 -22.12 -0.64 -4.17
N ASN A 260 -21.93 -0.40 -5.46
CA ASN A 260 -22.61 0.71 -6.15
C ASN A 260 -24.04 0.33 -6.50
N TYR A 261 -24.93 1.30 -6.37
CA TYR A 261 -26.34 1.17 -6.71
C TYR A 261 -26.80 2.37 -7.53
N PHE A 262 -27.69 2.11 -8.49
CA PHE A 262 -28.54 3.13 -9.10
C PHE A 262 -29.78 3.32 -8.22
N VAL A 263 -29.94 4.53 -7.70
CA VAL A 263 -30.96 4.91 -6.71
C VAL A 263 -31.89 5.94 -7.34
N GLU A 264 -33.06 5.51 -7.79
CA GLU A 264 -34.10 6.40 -8.31
C GLU A 264 -34.91 6.97 -7.13
N THR A 265 -34.91 8.30 -6.98
CA THR A 265 -35.69 8.96 -5.92
C THR A 265 -37.18 9.01 -6.27
N SER A 266 -38.02 9.29 -5.28
CA SER A 266 -39.46 9.50 -5.46
C SER A 266 -39.82 10.82 -6.17
N GLY A 267 -38.88 11.46 -6.87
CA GLY A 267 -39.09 12.67 -7.67
C GLY A 267 -38.28 13.90 -7.23
N ASN A 268 -37.91 14.00 -5.95
CA ASN A 268 -37.10 15.10 -5.45
C ASN A 268 -35.60 14.73 -5.41
N PHE A 269 -34.73 15.70 -5.64
CA PHE A 269 -33.30 15.54 -5.39
C PHE A 269 -33.05 15.25 -3.90
N PHE A 270 -32.03 14.44 -3.60
CA PHE A 270 -31.61 14.29 -2.22
C PHE A 270 -31.05 15.59 -1.68
N THR A 271 -31.51 15.98 -0.49
CA THR A 271 -30.92 17.06 0.28
C THR A 271 -29.59 16.62 0.88
N GLU A 272 -28.72 17.59 1.20
CA GLU A 272 -27.47 17.35 1.93
C GLU A 272 -27.71 16.60 3.26
N LYS A 273 -28.83 16.86 3.95
CA LYS A 273 -29.21 16.15 5.18
C LYS A 273 -29.53 14.67 4.93
N GLN A 274 -30.13 14.35 3.78
CA GLN A 274 -30.37 12.96 3.37
C GLN A 274 -29.05 12.26 3.04
N PHE A 275 -28.17 12.86 2.24
CA PHE A 275 -26.85 12.29 1.98
C PHE A 275 -26.04 12.01 3.25
N ARG A 276 -26.08 12.94 4.22
CA ARG A 276 -25.47 12.73 5.54
C ARG A 276 -26.04 11.52 6.29
N LYS A 277 -27.34 11.23 6.17
CA LYS A 277 -27.96 10.03 6.76
C LYS A 277 -27.58 8.74 6.03
N LEU A 278 -27.32 8.82 4.72
CA LEU A 278 -26.79 7.71 3.93
C LEU A 278 -25.28 7.53 4.12
N ASP A 279 -24.63 8.51 4.74
CA ASP A 279 -23.19 8.54 5.03
C ASP A 279 -22.35 8.49 3.74
N VAL A 280 -22.82 9.14 2.66
CA VAL A 280 -22.14 9.16 1.35
C VAL A 280 -21.32 10.44 1.19
N SER A 281 -20.04 10.31 0.84
CA SER A 281 -19.14 11.45 0.63
C SER A 281 -19.55 12.28 -0.58
N LYS A 282 -19.20 13.57 -0.63
CA LYS A 282 -19.62 14.46 -1.75
C LYS A 282 -19.14 13.98 -3.11
N ASP A 283 -17.92 13.44 -3.21
CA ASP A 283 -17.35 12.92 -4.46
C ASP A 283 -18.15 11.71 -5.00
N ASP A 284 -18.86 11.01 -4.11
CA ASP A 284 -19.66 9.83 -4.44
C ASP A 284 -21.14 10.17 -4.71
N GLN A 285 -21.55 11.45 -4.61
CA GLN A 285 -22.93 11.90 -4.85
C GLN A 285 -23.19 12.14 -6.35
N GLN A 286 -23.01 11.10 -7.16
CA GLN A 286 -23.08 11.20 -8.62
C GLN A 286 -24.53 11.13 -9.12
N LEU A 287 -25.04 12.24 -9.67
CA LEU A 287 -26.31 12.26 -10.39
C LEU A 287 -26.13 11.67 -11.79
N TYR A 288 -26.77 10.54 -12.05
CA TYR A 288 -26.58 9.76 -13.27
C TYR A 288 -27.41 10.23 -14.46
N ASN A 289 -28.46 11.04 -14.23
CA ASN A 289 -29.33 11.55 -15.31
C ASN A 289 -28.59 12.34 -16.41
N ARG A 290 -27.35 12.78 -16.14
CA ARG A 290 -26.52 13.56 -17.08
C ARG A 290 -25.44 12.73 -17.75
N SER A 291 -25.34 11.45 -17.44
CA SER A 291 -24.39 10.54 -18.09
C SER A 291 -24.82 10.30 -19.53
N SER A 292 -23.86 10.16 -20.44
CA SER A 292 -24.12 9.96 -21.88
C SER A 292 -24.86 8.65 -22.19
N ASP A 293 -24.79 7.68 -21.29
CA ASP A 293 -25.38 6.35 -21.36
C ASP A 293 -26.60 6.20 -20.43
N ALA A 294 -27.11 7.31 -19.85
CA ALA A 294 -28.17 7.26 -18.85
C ALA A 294 -29.44 6.56 -19.36
N GLU A 295 -29.89 6.88 -20.58
CA GLU A 295 -31.10 6.27 -21.16
C GLU A 295 -30.95 4.75 -21.30
N THR A 296 -29.81 4.27 -21.80
CA THR A 296 -29.54 2.82 -21.92
C THR A 296 -29.56 2.12 -20.56
N VAL A 297 -28.98 2.75 -19.54
CA VAL A 297 -29.00 2.22 -18.17
C VAL A 297 -30.42 2.24 -17.58
N PHE A 298 -31.18 3.29 -17.85
CA PHE A 298 -32.57 3.40 -17.37
C PHE A 298 -33.47 2.36 -18.03
N GLU A 299 -33.34 2.16 -19.35
CA GLU A 299 -34.03 1.08 -20.08
C GLU A 299 -33.68 -0.30 -19.53
N MET A 300 -32.39 -0.57 -19.26
CA MET A 300 -31.94 -1.85 -18.68
C MET A 300 -32.64 -2.16 -17.35
N PHE A 301 -32.90 -1.13 -16.54
CA PHE A 301 -33.56 -1.28 -15.24
C PHE A 301 -35.07 -1.05 -15.26
N GLY A 302 -35.66 -0.74 -16.42
CA GLY A 302 -37.08 -0.40 -16.55
C GLY A 302 -37.44 0.90 -15.82
N ILE A 303 -36.51 1.84 -15.70
CA ILE A 303 -36.77 3.17 -15.18
C ILE A 303 -37.42 3.99 -16.29
N GLU A 304 -38.70 4.30 -16.14
CA GLU A 304 -39.49 5.03 -17.13
C GLU A 304 -39.50 6.54 -16.88
N PRO A 305 -39.56 7.37 -17.95
CA PRO A 305 -39.72 8.82 -17.81
C PRO A 305 -41.11 9.16 -17.24
N ASN A 306 -41.18 10.27 -16.52
CA ASN A 306 -42.43 10.84 -16.04
C ASN A 306 -43.27 11.38 -17.22
N ALA A 307 -44.54 11.72 -16.97
CA ALA A 307 -45.48 12.22 -17.99
C ALA A 307 -45.00 13.48 -18.76
N ASN A 308 -44.04 14.23 -18.20
CA ASN A 308 -43.42 15.40 -18.84
C ASN A 308 -42.17 15.05 -19.67
N GLY A 309 -41.87 13.76 -19.86
CA GLY A 309 -40.70 13.27 -20.57
C GLY A 309 -39.38 13.32 -19.78
N THR A 310 -39.41 13.69 -18.51
CA THR A 310 -38.19 13.76 -17.66
C THR A 310 -38.12 12.60 -16.68
N TYR A 311 -36.91 12.13 -16.37
CA TYR A 311 -36.69 11.10 -15.36
C TYR A 311 -36.64 11.71 -13.95
N ASN A 312 -37.03 10.91 -12.96
CA ASN A 312 -36.70 11.22 -11.57
C ASN A 312 -35.18 11.25 -11.38
N PRO A 313 -34.67 11.97 -10.37
CA PRO A 313 -33.25 11.90 -10.03
C PRO A 313 -32.80 10.46 -9.76
N VAL A 314 -31.81 9.99 -10.52
CA VAL A 314 -31.14 8.70 -10.33
C VAL A 314 -29.72 8.98 -9.91
N TYR A 315 -29.33 8.48 -8.75
CA TYR A 315 -27.97 8.60 -8.24
C TYR A 315 -27.21 7.28 -8.34
N ARG A 316 -25.94 7.33 -8.71
CA ARG A 316 -25.02 6.19 -8.59
C ARG A 316 -24.26 6.33 -7.28
N LEU A 317 -24.61 5.53 -6.27
CA LEU A 317 -24.11 5.66 -4.91
C LEU A 317 -23.46 4.38 -4.39
N PRO A 318 -22.30 4.45 -3.70
CA PRO A 318 -21.76 3.33 -2.93
C PRO A 318 -22.53 3.17 -1.62
N LEU A 319 -23.20 2.04 -1.41
CA LEU A 319 -24.04 1.80 -0.23
C LEU A 319 -23.70 0.48 0.45
N THR A 320 -23.80 0.45 1.78
CA THR A 320 -23.76 -0.79 2.55
C THR A 320 -25.12 -1.47 2.52
N ALA A 321 -25.16 -2.78 2.78
CA ALA A 321 -26.43 -3.52 2.89
C ALA A 321 -27.40 -2.88 3.90
N LYS A 322 -26.89 -2.36 5.03
CA LYS A 322 -27.70 -1.65 6.04
C LYS A 322 -28.35 -0.38 5.48
N VAL A 323 -27.61 0.42 4.70
CA VAL A 323 -28.14 1.66 4.11
C VAL A 323 -29.16 1.37 3.02
N VAL A 324 -28.95 0.31 2.22
CA VAL A 324 -29.95 -0.15 1.24
C VAL A 324 -31.26 -0.51 1.93
N GLN A 325 -31.21 -1.26 3.03
CA GLN A 325 -32.43 -1.60 3.79
C GLN A 325 -33.09 -0.36 4.40
N PHE A 326 -32.31 0.60 4.89
CA PHE A 326 -32.84 1.88 5.36
C PHE A 326 -33.55 2.66 4.24
N LEU A 327 -32.95 2.76 3.04
CA LEU A 327 -33.53 3.47 1.91
C LEU A 327 -34.88 2.87 1.49
N LYS A 328 -34.96 1.53 1.42
CA LYS A 328 -36.21 0.81 1.09
C LYS A 328 -37.35 1.13 2.06
N ASN A 329 -37.03 1.43 3.31
CA ASN A 329 -38.01 1.77 4.35
C ASN A 329 -38.21 3.29 4.55
N SER A 330 -37.49 4.14 3.81
CA SER A 330 -37.46 5.59 4.07
C SER A 330 -38.60 6.37 3.42
N GLY A 331 -39.24 5.81 2.38
CA GLY A 331 -40.18 6.50 1.50
C GLY A 331 -39.53 7.49 0.52
N TRP A 332 -38.19 7.56 0.45
CA TRP A 332 -37.48 8.47 -0.48
C TRP A 332 -37.20 7.87 -1.86
N LEU A 333 -37.48 6.57 -2.02
CA LEU A 333 -37.05 5.75 -3.14
C LEU A 333 -38.25 5.38 -4.02
N LYS A 334 -38.08 5.43 -5.34
CA LYS A 334 -38.97 4.76 -6.29
C LYS A 334 -38.42 3.38 -6.66
N SER A 335 -37.14 3.28 -7.01
CA SER A 335 -36.48 2.01 -7.34
C SER A 335 -34.99 2.03 -6.95
N ILE A 336 -34.39 0.85 -6.69
CA ILE A 336 -32.96 0.70 -6.42
C ILE A 336 -32.42 -0.56 -7.08
N HIS A 337 -31.31 -0.43 -7.81
CA HIS A 337 -30.68 -1.50 -8.58
C HIS A 337 -29.19 -1.54 -8.25
N ILE A 338 -28.63 -2.75 -8.06
CA ILE A 338 -27.18 -2.88 -7.93
C ILE A 338 -26.52 -2.59 -9.28
N GLU A 339 -25.36 -1.93 -9.25
CA GLU A 339 -24.58 -1.72 -10.46
C GLU A 339 -24.15 -3.07 -11.05
N PRO A 340 -24.37 -3.32 -12.35
CA PRO A 340 -24.05 -4.60 -12.99
C PRO A 340 -22.56 -4.70 -13.31
N GLU A 341 -22.11 -5.93 -13.54
CA GLU A 341 -20.69 -6.26 -13.68
C GLU A 341 -19.98 -5.58 -14.86
N MET A 342 -20.71 -5.17 -15.90
CA MET A 342 -20.16 -4.46 -17.06
C MET A 342 -19.52 -3.10 -16.73
N PHE A 343 -19.84 -2.53 -15.56
CA PHE A 343 -19.19 -1.32 -15.03
C PHE A 343 -17.87 -1.61 -14.31
N GLY A 344 -17.51 -2.90 -14.19
CA GLY A 344 -16.35 -3.36 -13.45
C GLY A 344 -15.01 -3.20 -14.18
N GLY A 345 -15.01 -2.93 -15.49
CA GLY A 345 -13.78 -2.90 -16.29
C GLY A 345 -13.11 -4.26 -16.44
N GLU A 346 -11.94 -4.29 -17.07
CA GLU A 346 -11.17 -5.52 -17.25
C GLU A 346 -10.52 -5.98 -15.95
N THR A 347 -10.41 -7.29 -15.77
CA THR A 347 -9.85 -7.91 -14.57
C THR A 347 -8.53 -8.61 -14.86
N TYR A 348 -7.77 -8.87 -13.80
CA TYR A 348 -6.56 -9.69 -13.87
C TYR A 348 -6.87 -11.09 -14.44
N PRO A 349 -5.97 -11.67 -15.26
CA PRO A 349 -4.70 -11.12 -15.73
C PRO A 349 -4.82 -10.22 -16.97
N TYR A 350 -3.90 -9.25 -17.09
CA TYR A 350 -3.81 -8.39 -18.28
C TYR A 350 -3.56 -9.20 -19.56
N GLY A 351 -4.33 -8.91 -20.61
CA GLY A 351 -4.11 -9.47 -21.95
C GLY A 351 -4.56 -10.92 -22.13
N TYR A 352 -5.28 -11.50 -21.16
CA TYR A 352 -5.84 -12.85 -21.29
C TYR A 352 -7.31 -12.87 -20.84
N ASN A 353 -8.20 -13.27 -21.74
CA ASN A 353 -9.64 -13.24 -21.49
C ASN A 353 -10.09 -14.47 -20.69
N THR A 354 -10.38 -14.25 -19.41
CA THR A 354 -10.92 -15.27 -18.50
C THR A 354 -12.44 -15.34 -18.50
N GLY A 355 -13.11 -14.34 -19.07
CA GLY A 355 -14.54 -14.09 -18.83
C GLY A 355 -14.84 -13.61 -17.39
N TRP A 356 -13.83 -13.32 -16.57
CA TRP A 356 -14.04 -12.80 -15.22
C TRP A 356 -14.44 -11.33 -15.24
N SER A 357 -15.28 -10.98 -14.28
CA SER A 357 -15.69 -9.63 -13.96
C SER A 357 -15.33 -9.29 -12.52
N ARG A 358 -15.54 -8.03 -12.14
CA ARG A 358 -15.39 -7.57 -10.76
C ARG A 358 -16.28 -8.31 -9.77
N ASP A 359 -17.41 -8.83 -10.26
CA ASP A 359 -18.51 -9.40 -9.48
C ASP A 359 -18.56 -10.95 -9.60
N ASN A 360 -17.97 -11.50 -10.67
CA ASN A 360 -17.80 -12.93 -10.95
C ASN A 360 -16.35 -13.23 -11.32
N PHE A 361 -15.55 -13.72 -10.38
CA PHE A 361 -14.10 -13.84 -10.52
C PHE A 361 -13.59 -15.21 -10.05
N GLY A 362 -12.63 -15.78 -10.76
CA GLY A 362 -12.05 -17.07 -10.38
C GLY A 362 -12.87 -18.28 -10.83
N PRO A 363 -12.58 -19.48 -10.31
CA PRO A 363 -11.66 -19.74 -9.21
C PRO A 363 -10.20 -19.41 -9.57
N LEU A 364 -9.46 -18.86 -8.60
CA LEU A 364 -8.04 -18.54 -8.72
C LEU A 364 -7.30 -19.09 -7.49
N TRP A 365 -6.33 -19.98 -7.72
CA TRP A 365 -5.46 -20.48 -6.66
C TRP A 365 -4.36 -19.46 -6.35
N ILE A 366 -4.14 -19.18 -5.06
CA ILE A 366 -3.21 -18.18 -4.57
C ILE A 366 -1.89 -18.86 -4.22
N PRO A 367 -0.75 -18.46 -4.85
CA PRO A 367 0.49 -19.18 -4.65
C PRO A 367 1.02 -19.15 -3.22
N LYS A 368 1.64 -20.26 -2.82
CA LYS A 368 2.24 -20.46 -1.50
C LYS A 368 3.68 -20.91 -1.66
N GLN A 369 4.55 -20.40 -0.79
CA GLN A 369 5.96 -20.76 -0.79
C GLN A 369 6.14 -22.28 -0.70
N GLY A 370 6.98 -22.83 -1.58
CA GLY A 370 7.31 -24.26 -1.63
C GLY A 370 6.30 -25.12 -2.40
N GLU A 371 5.11 -24.60 -2.75
CA GLU A 371 4.15 -25.32 -3.58
C GLU A 371 4.53 -25.24 -5.06
N THR A 372 4.14 -26.26 -5.82
CA THR A 372 4.51 -26.41 -7.24
C THR A 372 3.28 -26.53 -8.13
N ILE A 373 3.29 -25.82 -9.26
CA ILE A 373 2.28 -25.96 -10.32
C ILE A 373 2.88 -26.64 -11.56
N VAL A 374 2.02 -27.30 -12.33
CA VAL A 374 2.36 -27.71 -13.71
C VAL A 374 2.14 -26.52 -14.63
N LEU A 375 3.13 -26.22 -15.47
CA LEU A 375 3.08 -25.09 -16.39
C LEU A 375 2.28 -25.46 -17.65
N ASN A 376 1.35 -24.59 -18.01
CA ASN A 376 0.58 -24.63 -19.25
C ASN A 376 0.22 -23.17 -19.64
N GLU A 377 -0.40 -22.99 -20.79
CA GLU A 377 -0.75 -21.65 -21.32
C GLU A 377 -1.63 -20.83 -20.36
N GLU A 378 -2.67 -21.44 -19.79
CA GLU A 378 -3.59 -20.80 -18.84
C GLU A 378 -2.88 -20.38 -17.54
N ASN A 379 -2.12 -21.28 -16.92
CA ASN A 379 -1.35 -21.01 -15.72
C ASN A 379 -0.28 -19.95 -15.97
N LEU A 380 0.30 -19.88 -17.17
CA LEU A 380 1.23 -18.81 -17.52
C LEU A 380 0.54 -17.44 -17.52
N ALA A 381 -0.69 -17.34 -18.02
CA ALA A 381 -1.46 -16.11 -17.93
C ALA A 381 -1.65 -15.68 -16.46
N PHE A 382 -1.96 -16.63 -15.57
CA PHE A 382 -2.20 -16.35 -14.15
C PHE A 382 -0.94 -16.13 -13.31
N TYR A 383 0.20 -16.73 -13.66
CA TYR A 383 1.35 -16.80 -12.75
C TYR A 383 2.67 -16.26 -13.33
N SER A 384 2.70 -15.85 -14.60
CA SER A 384 3.89 -15.26 -15.23
C SER A 384 4.45 -14.08 -14.43
N ARG A 385 3.59 -13.20 -13.91
CA ARG A 385 4.01 -12.07 -13.09
C ARG A 385 4.69 -12.51 -11.78
N CYS A 386 4.21 -13.59 -11.16
CA CYS A 386 4.88 -14.17 -9.99
C CYS A 386 6.27 -14.68 -10.35
N ILE A 387 6.39 -15.44 -11.42
CA ILE A 387 7.64 -16.05 -11.86
C ILE A 387 8.66 -14.97 -12.28
N VAL A 388 8.23 -13.97 -13.04
CA VAL A 388 9.11 -12.98 -13.67
C VAL A 388 9.35 -11.78 -12.76
N ASN A 389 8.30 -11.00 -12.48
CA ASN A 389 8.43 -9.70 -11.81
C ASN A 389 8.70 -9.83 -10.31
N TYR A 390 8.11 -10.83 -9.65
CA TYR A 390 8.20 -10.97 -8.20
C TYR A 390 9.35 -11.88 -7.77
N GLU A 391 9.63 -12.96 -8.51
CA GLU A 391 10.70 -13.91 -8.17
C GLU A 391 11.96 -13.79 -9.05
N GLY A 392 11.97 -12.85 -10.00
CA GLY A 392 13.17 -12.43 -10.72
C GLY A 392 13.69 -13.41 -11.77
N ASN A 393 12.82 -14.25 -12.34
CA ASN A 393 13.21 -15.19 -13.39
C ASN A 393 12.96 -14.62 -14.80
N THR A 394 13.63 -15.18 -15.80
CA THR A 394 13.23 -14.99 -17.21
C THR A 394 12.26 -16.09 -17.62
N LEU A 395 11.30 -15.74 -18.47
CA LEU A 395 10.30 -16.66 -19.00
C LEU A 395 10.16 -16.46 -20.50
N HIS A 396 10.26 -17.55 -21.25
CA HIS A 396 10.09 -17.57 -22.70
C HIS A 396 9.42 -18.88 -23.13
N GLN A 397 8.56 -18.80 -24.14
CA GLN A 397 7.88 -19.95 -24.72
C GLN A 397 8.30 -20.12 -26.18
N SER A 398 8.64 -21.35 -26.57
CA SER A 398 8.90 -21.73 -27.97
C SER A 398 8.06 -22.95 -28.32
N GLY A 399 7.04 -22.74 -29.16
CA GLY A 399 5.99 -23.73 -29.38
C GLY A 399 5.32 -24.12 -28.06
N ASN A 400 5.32 -25.42 -27.74
CA ASN A 400 4.74 -25.95 -26.51
C ASN A 400 5.75 -26.05 -25.35
N GLN A 401 7.04 -25.76 -25.59
CA GLN A 401 8.06 -25.83 -24.55
C GLN A 401 8.19 -24.49 -23.84
N ILE A 402 8.09 -24.52 -22.52
CA ILE A 402 8.30 -23.37 -21.65
C ILE A 402 9.74 -23.42 -21.13
N PHE A 403 10.40 -22.27 -21.09
CA PHE A 403 11.75 -22.10 -20.57
C PHE A 403 11.74 -21.08 -19.44
N ILE A 404 12.35 -21.45 -18.31
CA ILE A 404 12.58 -20.57 -17.17
C ILE A 404 14.09 -20.44 -16.98
N ASN A 405 14.61 -19.22 -17.00
CA ASN A 405 16.06 -18.95 -16.95
C ASN A 405 16.86 -19.70 -18.03
N GLY A 406 16.26 -19.87 -19.21
CA GLY A 406 16.86 -20.58 -20.35
C GLY A 406 16.80 -22.11 -20.28
N VAL A 407 16.22 -22.68 -19.22
CA VAL A 407 16.11 -24.14 -19.03
C VAL A 407 14.66 -24.60 -19.31
N PRO A 408 14.46 -25.68 -20.08
CA PRO A 408 13.14 -26.29 -20.26
C PRO A 408 12.49 -26.62 -18.91
N ALA A 409 11.27 -26.14 -18.70
CA ALA A 409 10.52 -26.31 -17.46
C ALA A 409 9.08 -26.75 -17.75
N ASN A 410 8.63 -27.80 -17.04
CA ASN A 410 7.24 -28.27 -17.08
C ASN A 410 6.48 -27.93 -15.79
N SER A 411 7.18 -27.39 -14.79
CA SER A 411 6.62 -27.02 -13.50
C SER A 411 7.36 -25.81 -12.91
N TYR A 412 6.74 -25.16 -11.94
CA TYR A 412 7.35 -24.07 -11.19
C TYR A 412 7.02 -24.16 -9.71
N THR A 413 8.03 -24.00 -8.86
CA THR A 413 7.91 -23.94 -7.39
C THR A 413 8.05 -22.50 -6.92
N PHE A 414 7.03 -21.98 -6.23
CA PHE A 414 7.02 -20.60 -5.75
C PHE A 414 7.98 -20.39 -4.58
N ARG A 415 8.73 -19.28 -4.60
CA ARG A 415 9.75 -18.93 -3.60
C ARG A 415 9.21 -18.12 -2.44
N GLN A 416 8.01 -17.57 -2.56
CA GLN A 416 7.39 -16.79 -1.48
C GLN A 416 5.87 -16.95 -1.43
N ASN A 417 5.29 -16.43 -0.35
CA ASN A 417 3.86 -16.41 -0.12
C ASN A 417 3.20 -15.26 -0.89
N TYR A 418 1.95 -15.48 -1.31
CA TYR A 418 1.14 -14.49 -2.01
C TYR A 418 -0.22 -14.34 -1.34
N TYR A 419 -0.80 -13.16 -1.50
CA TYR A 419 -2.06 -12.78 -0.88
C TYR A 419 -2.99 -12.17 -1.92
N PHE A 420 -4.30 -12.28 -1.66
CA PHE A 420 -5.32 -11.59 -2.43
C PHE A 420 -5.99 -10.51 -1.56
N MET A 421 -5.80 -9.27 -1.97
CA MET A 421 -6.21 -8.09 -1.22
C MET A 421 -7.43 -7.46 -1.88
N MET A 422 -8.50 -7.16 -1.14
CA MET A 422 -9.70 -6.50 -1.67
C MET A 422 -10.09 -5.27 -0.85
N GLY A 423 -10.70 -4.29 -1.51
CA GLY A 423 -11.32 -3.16 -0.82
C GLY A 423 -12.64 -3.55 -0.17
N ASP A 424 -13.03 -2.78 0.84
CA ASP A 424 -14.36 -2.91 1.45
C ASP A 424 -15.40 -2.18 0.58
N ASN A 425 -15.00 -1.11 -0.13
CA ASN A 425 -15.82 -0.50 -1.18
C ASN A 425 -15.65 -1.28 -2.48
N ARG A 426 -16.32 -2.43 -2.57
CA ARG A 426 -16.11 -3.49 -3.57
C ARG A 426 -16.24 -3.01 -5.02
N HIS A 427 -17.11 -2.05 -5.30
CA HIS A 427 -17.26 -1.50 -6.65
C HIS A 427 -16.36 -0.30 -6.96
N ASN A 428 -15.73 0.32 -5.95
CA ASN A 428 -14.83 1.48 -6.12
C ASN A 428 -13.45 1.23 -5.49
N SER A 429 -12.87 0.07 -5.78
CA SER A 429 -11.58 -0.33 -5.25
C SER A 429 -10.75 -0.96 -6.34
N ALA A 430 -9.68 -0.27 -6.75
CA ALA A 430 -8.57 -0.93 -7.43
C ALA A 430 -7.89 -1.83 -6.40
N ASP A 431 -7.94 -3.14 -6.66
CA ASP A 431 -7.47 -4.22 -5.77
C ASP A 431 -7.05 -5.47 -6.55
N SER A 432 -6.82 -6.59 -5.87
CA SER A 432 -6.26 -7.80 -6.50
C SER A 432 -7.09 -8.39 -7.64
N ARG A 433 -8.37 -8.00 -7.79
CA ARG A 433 -9.16 -8.33 -8.98
C ARG A 433 -8.61 -7.72 -10.27
N TYR A 434 -7.82 -6.65 -10.18
CA TYR A 434 -7.30 -5.90 -11.33
C TYR A 434 -5.81 -6.13 -11.57
N TRP A 435 -5.01 -6.12 -10.50
CA TRP A 435 -3.56 -6.26 -10.60
C TRP A 435 -3.02 -7.63 -10.17
N GLY A 436 -3.89 -8.53 -9.69
CA GLY A 436 -3.52 -9.86 -9.23
C GLY A 436 -2.93 -9.88 -7.82
N PHE A 437 -1.94 -10.76 -7.62
CA PHE A 437 -1.45 -11.10 -6.29
C PHE A 437 -0.61 -10.00 -5.63
N VAL A 438 -0.67 -9.95 -4.29
CA VAL A 438 0.26 -9.17 -3.46
C VAL A 438 1.28 -10.12 -2.85
N PRO A 439 2.56 -10.03 -3.22
CA PRO A 439 3.58 -10.93 -2.67
C PRO A 439 4.02 -10.54 -1.25
N GLU A 440 4.54 -11.50 -0.49
CA GLU A 440 5.00 -11.34 0.90
C GLU A 440 6.00 -10.19 1.10
N ASP A 441 6.91 -9.97 0.15
CA ASP A 441 7.90 -8.90 0.20
C ASP A 441 7.29 -7.50 0.03
N HIS A 442 6.05 -7.39 -0.44
CA HIS A 442 5.32 -6.13 -0.55
C HIS A 442 4.62 -5.73 0.75
N ILE A 443 4.43 -6.66 1.69
CA ILE A 443 3.71 -6.37 2.94
C ILE A 443 4.50 -5.37 3.80
N VAL A 444 3.89 -4.25 4.14
CA VAL A 444 4.51 -3.19 4.96
C VAL A 444 4.17 -3.40 6.43
N GLY A 445 2.88 -3.63 6.73
CA GLY A 445 2.39 -3.68 8.10
C GLY A 445 0.86 -3.62 8.20
N THR A 446 0.35 -3.44 9.42
CA THR A 446 -1.09 -3.33 9.70
C THR A 446 -1.39 -2.03 10.45
N PRO A 447 -2.46 -1.29 10.10
CA PRO A 447 -2.89 -0.12 10.87
C PRO A 447 -3.41 -0.56 12.25
N LEU A 448 -2.87 0.03 13.31
CA LEU A 448 -3.31 -0.26 14.68
C LEU A 448 -4.38 0.72 15.17
N LEU A 449 -4.22 2.00 14.86
CA LEU A 449 -5.12 3.06 15.31
C LEU A 449 -5.19 4.21 14.32
N ILE A 450 -6.29 4.95 14.37
CA ILE A 450 -6.50 6.22 13.67
C ILE A 450 -6.08 7.34 14.63
N TRP A 451 -4.97 8.04 14.38
CA TRP A 451 -4.51 9.09 15.30
C TRP A 451 -5.07 10.47 14.96
N LEU A 452 -5.54 10.66 13.73
CA LEU A 452 -6.25 11.86 13.28
C LEU A 452 -7.26 11.47 12.20
N SER A 453 -8.42 12.12 12.15
CA SER A 453 -9.39 11.93 11.08
C SER A 453 -9.98 13.26 10.68
N LEU A 454 -9.79 13.63 9.41
CA LEU A 454 -10.26 14.88 8.83
C LEU A 454 -11.31 14.60 7.76
N ASP A 455 -12.47 15.22 7.91
CA ASP A 455 -13.52 15.19 6.92
C ASP A 455 -13.24 16.20 5.82
N LYS A 456 -12.94 15.72 4.60
CA LYS A 456 -12.67 16.60 3.46
C LYS A 456 -13.88 17.47 3.11
N ASP A 457 -15.10 17.02 3.37
CA ASP A 457 -16.35 17.67 2.91
C ASP A 457 -16.87 18.76 3.86
N ARG A 458 -16.24 18.89 5.03
CA ARG A 458 -16.59 19.84 6.09
C ARG A 458 -15.54 20.95 6.25
N SER A 459 -15.98 22.09 6.78
CA SER A 459 -15.12 23.20 7.18
C SER A 459 -14.64 23.04 8.62
N TRP A 460 -13.63 23.82 9.04
CA TRP A 460 -13.14 23.83 10.42
C TRP A 460 -14.22 24.16 11.45
N LEU A 461 -15.21 24.96 11.07
CA LEU A 461 -16.34 25.35 11.93
C LEU A 461 -17.56 24.40 11.82
N ASP A 462 -17.59 23.51 10.82
CA ASP A 462 -18.66 22.53 10.59
C ASP A 462 -18.18 21.07 10.82
N GLY A 463 -17.27 20.88 11.77
CA GLY A 463 -16.84 19.53 12.18
C GLY A 463 -15.83 18.87 11.25
N LYS A 464 -14.81 19.61 10.77
CA LYS A 464 -13.66 19.06 10.03
C LYS A 464 -13.03 17.85 10.72
N ILE A 465 -12.93 17.89 12.04
CA ILE A 465 -12.29 16.83 12.82
C ILE A 465 -13.35 15.80 13.21
N ARG A 466 -13.16 14.54 12.80
CA ARG A 466 -14.03 13.42 13.18
C ARG A 466 -13.61 12.87 14.55
N TRP A 467 -13.94 13.61 15.62
CA TRP A 467 -13.50 13.30 17.00
C TRP A 467 -13.79 11.87 17.44
N SER A 468 -14.91 11.28 17.03
CA SER A 468 -15.29 9.89 17.36
C SER A 468 -14.36 8.82 16.78
N ARG A 469 -13.47 9.17 15.84
CA ARG A 469 -12.51 8.25 15.22
C ARG A 469 -11.10 8.37 15.78
N ILE A 470 -10.77 9.47 16.44
CA ILE A 470 -9.42 9.70 16.96
C ILE A 470 -9.12 8.68 18.07
N PHE A 471 -7.93 8.09 18.01
CA PHE A 471 -7.44 7.00 18.86
C PHE A 471 -8.31 5.74 18.89
N THR A 472 -9.16 5.55 17.88
CA THR A 472 -9.89 4.28 17.72
C THR A 472 -8.99 3.23 17.08
N ARG A 473 -9.10 1.99 17.55
CA ARG A 473 -8.39 0.85 16.97
C ARG A 473 -8.96 0.50 15.61
N VAL A 474 -8.09 0.14 14.68
CA VAL A 474 -8.52 -0.48 13.42
C VAL A 474 -8.63 -1.98 13.68
N SER A 475 -9.86 -2.50 13.77
CA SER A 475 -10.09 -3.92 13.99
C SER A 475 -10.26 -4.68 12.68
N ALA A 476 -9.74 -5.91 12.65
CA ALA A 476 -10.27 -6.94 11.74
C ALA A 476 -11.77 -7.12 12.04
N GLN A 477 -12.58 -7.29 11.00
CA GLN A 477 -14.02 -7.51 11.11
C GLN A 477 -14.32 -8.99 10.99
#